data_AF-T1CAP8-F1
#
_entry.id   AF-T1CAP8-F1
#
_cell.length_a   1.000
_cell.length_b   1.000
_cell.length_c   1.000
_cell.angle_alpha   90.00
_cell.angle_beta   90.00
_cell.angle_gamma   90.00
#
_symmetry.space_group_name_H-M   'P 1'
#
loop_
_entity.id
_entity.type
_entity.pdbx_description
1 polymer ?
#
loop_
_entity_poly.entity_id
_entity_poly.type
_entity_poly.pdbx_seq_one_letter_code
_entity_poly.pdbx_strand_id
1 'polypeptide(L)' 'QFAADIRGIKPPEPYKGKGIKYSGEKILRKEGKTGKK' A
#
# COMPACT_ATOMS: atom_id res chain seq x y z
N GLN A 1 2.51 12.09 15.25
CA GLN A 1 3.90 11.59 15.12
C GLN A 1 3.93 10.07 15.03
N PHE A 2 3.62 9.35 16.11
CA PHE A 2 3.72 7.87 16.22
C PHE A 2 3.14 7.05 15.06
N ALA A 3 1.91 7.32 14.60
CA ALA A 3 1.30 6.54 13.53
C ALA A 3 1.99 6.71 12.17
N ALA A 4 2.61 7.87 11.93
CA ALA A 4 3.40 8.11 10.72
C ALA A 4 4.74 7.35 10.78
N ASP A 5 5.36 7.29 11.95
CA ASP A 5 6.61 6.55 12.17
C ASP A 5 6.39 5.04 11.92
N ILE A 6 5.28 4.48 12.41
CA ILE A 6 4.89 3.09 12.15
C ILE A 6 4.64 2.84 10.66
N ARG A 7 3.96 3.77 9.97
CA ARG A 7 3.71 3.66 8.52
C ARG A 7 5.02 3.67 7.71
N GLY A 8 6.03 4.41 8.18
CA GLY A 8 7.34 4.51 7.53
C GLY A 8 8.12 3.20 7.48
N ILE A 9 7.89 2.28 8.43
CA ILE A 9 8.55 0.97 8.49
C ILE A 9 8.15 0.08 7.31
N LYS A 10 6.86 0.10 6.93
CA LYS A 10 6.35 -0.69 5.81
C LYS A 10 5.17 0.02 5.14
N PRO A 11 5.42 0.96 4.22
CA PRO A 11 4.37 1.66 3.52
C PRO A 11 3.55 0.70 2.66
N PRO A 12 2.28 1.03 2.37
CA PRO A 12 1.42 0.19 1.55
C PRO A 12 1.92 0.16 0.10
N GLU A 13 2.18 -1.03 -0.41
CA GLU A 13 2.69 -1.24 -1.78
C GLU A 13 1.69 -0.77 -2.85
N PRO A 14 2.15 -0.16 -3.95
CA PRO A 14 1.30 0.39 -4.99
C PRO A 14 0.59 -0.66 -5.85
N TYR A 15 0.91 -1.96 -5.76
CA TYR A 15 0.24 -3.01 -6.56
C TYR A 15 -0.80 -3.76 -5.74
N LYS A 16 -0.37 -4.35 -4.62
CA LYS A 16 -1.23 -5.19 -3.77
C LYS A 16 -1.82 -4.43 -2.58
N GLY A 17 -1.38 -3.19 -2.32
CA GLY A 17 -1.77 -2.43 -1.14
C GLY A 17 -1.31 -3.09 0.17
N LYS A 18 -0.26 -3.91 0.13
CA LYS A 18 0.28 -4.63 1.28
C LYS A 18 1.17 -3.68 2.08
N GLY A 19 0.93 -3.57 3.39
CA GLY A 19 1.67 -2.69 4.28
C GLY A 19 0.77 -2.04 5.32
N ILE A 20 1.33 -1.09 6.06
CA ILE A 20 0.65 -0.36 7.12
C ILE A 20 -0.09 0.81 6.49
N LYS A 21 -1.41 0.85 6.70
CA LYS A 21 -2.31 1.89 6.16
C LYS A 21 -3.22 2.40 7.26
N TYR A 22 -3.78 3.59 7.05
CA TYR A 22 -4.78 4.10 7.96
C TYR A 22 -6.14 3.42 7.75
N SER A 23 -6.97 3.44 8.80
CA SER A 23 -8.35 2.96 8.70
C SER A 23 -9.12 3.84 7.71
N GLY A 24 -9.73 3.23 6.68
CA GLY A 24 -10.45 3.94 5.62
C GLY A 24 -9.59 4.49 4.48
N GLU A 25 -8.26 4.30 4.49
CA GLU A 25 -7.40 4.78 3.39
C GLU A 25 -7.61 3.97 2.11
N LYS A 26 -7.98 4.66 1.02
CA LYS A 26 -8.08 4.06 -0.32
C LYS A 26 -6.74 4.19 -1.04
N ILE A 27 -6.00 3.08 -1.14
CA ILE A 27 -4.71 3.01 -1.83
C ILE A 27 -4.95 2.92 -3.34
N LEU A 28 -4.32 3.82 -4.11
CA LEU A 28 -4.28 3.75 -5.56
C LEU A 28 -3.43 2.55 -5.98
N ARG A 29 -4.08 1.50 -6.49
CA ARG A 29 -3.40 0.29 -6.95
C ARG A 29 -3.10 0.40 -8.44
N LYS A 30 -1.85 0.14 -8.82
CA LYS A 30 -1.41 -0.04 -10.20
C LYS A 30 -1.73 -1.46 -10.63
N GLU A 31 -2.15 -1.58 -11.90
CA GLU A 31 -2.24 -2.86 -12.59
C GLU A 31 -0.91 -3.61 -12.45
N GLY A 32 -0.98 -4.90 -12.11
CA GLY A 32 0.19 -5.77 -12.07
C GLY A 32 0.72 -6.06 -13.48
N LYS A 33 1.57 -7.08 -13.63
CA LYS A 33 1.99 -7.51 -14.97
C LYS A 33 0.76 -7.96 -15.77
N THR A 34 0.44 -7.25 -16.85
CA THR A 34 -0.59 -7.60 -17.86
C THR A 34 -0.11 -8.76 -18.76
N GLY A 35 0.51 -9.77 -18.19
CA GLY A 35 1.07 -10.90 -18.92
C GLY A 35 0.54 -12.21 -18.35
N LYS A 36 -0.69 -12.57 -18.75
CA LYS A 36 -1.15 -13.97 -18.88
C LYS A 36 -2.60 -14.00 -19.40
N LYS A 37 -2.72 -14.03 -20.72
CA LYS A 37 -3.50 -15.03 -21.45
C LYS A 37 -2.72 -15.37 -22.71
#